data_AF-A0AAW0I557-F1
#
_entry.id   AF-A0AAW0I557-F1
#
_cell.length_a   1.000
_cell.length_b   1.000
_cell.length_c   1.000
_cell.angle_alpha   90.00
_cell.angle_beta   90.00
_cell.angle_gamma   90.00
#
_symmetry.space_group_name_H-M   'P 1'
#
loop_
_entity.id
_entity.type
_entity.pdbx_description
1 polymer ?
#
loop_
_entity_poly.entity_id
_entity_poly.type
_entity_poly.pdbx_seq_one_letter_code
_entity_poly.pdbx_strand_id
1 'polypeptide(L)'
;MGSLDSPRERENGNGNGGCRSPGDPKLGDGVMIVVESEVMKKRRASMLPLEVGTRVMCRWRDSKYHPVKVIERRKMPSAGPNDYEYYVHYTEFNRRLDEWVKLEQLDLDSVETVVDEKVEDKVTSLKMTRHQKRKIDETHVEGHEELDAASLREHEEFTKVKNIATIELGRYEIETWYFSPFPPEYNDCVKLYFCEFCLNFMKRKEQLQRHMRKCDLKHPPGDEIYRCGTLSMFEVDGKKNKVYGQNLCYLAKLFLDHKTLYYDVDLFLFYVLCECDDRGCHMVGYFSKVNYLCIILFYVLSE
;
A
#
# COMPACT_ATOMS: atom_id res chain seq x y z
N MET A 1 -63.16 22.15 -23.98
CA MET A 1 -64.45 22.51 -24.63
C MET A 1 -64.22 22.47 -26.13
N GLY A 2 -65.10 21.81 -26.92
CA GLY A 2 -64.91 21.59 -28.38
C GLY A 2 -63.90 20.46 -28.68
N SER A 3 -64.18 19.30 -29.32
CA SER A 3 -65.24 18.88 -30.28
C SER A 3 -65.23 19.73 -31.57
N LEU A 4 -65.23 19.21 -32.81
CA LEU A 4 -65.31 17.87 -33.44
C LEU A 4 -64.41 17.90 -34.73
N ASP A 5 -64.31 16.96 -35.69
CA ASP A 5 -65.02 15.70 -36.02
C ASP A 5 -64.15 14.74 -36.89
N SER A 6 -64.74 13.71 -37.52
CA SER A 6 -64.20 12.94 -38.67
C SER A 6 -65.33 12.44 -39.58
N PRO A 7 -65.08 12.21 -40.88
CA PRO A 7 -65.53 10.95 -41.53
C PRO A 7 -64.46 10.38 -42.51
N ARG A 8 -64.21 9.06 -42.66
CA ARG A 8 -65.05 7.95 -43.22
C ARG A 8 -65.54 8.25 -44.65
N GLU A 9 -65.47 7.36 -45.66
CA GLU A 9 -65.70 5.90 -45.75
C GLU A 9 -64.74 5.18 -46.76
N ARG A 10 -64.41 3.87 -46.62
CA ARG A 10 -64.83 2.66 -47.42
C ARG A 10 -64.42 2.65 -48.91
N GLU A 11 -64.07 1.54 -49.59
CA GLU A 11 -64.54 0.13 -49.51
C GLU A 11 -63.45 -0.97 -49.69
N ASN A 12 -63.85 -2.23 -49.50
CA ASN A 12 -63.06 -3.45 -49.72
C ASN A 12 -63.13 -3.98 -51.17
N GLY A 13 -62.11 -4.71 -51.63
CA GLY A 13 -62.16 -5.52 -52.85
C GLY A 13 -61.11 -6.64 -52.87
N ASN A 14 -61.54 -7.90 -52.76
CA ASN A 14 -60.67 -9.07 -52.59
C ASN A 14 -60.26 -9.70 -53.95
N GLY A 15 -59.00 -10.09 -54.12
CA GLY A 15 -58.48 -10.69 -55.36
C GLY A 15 -57.28 -11.61 -55.11
N ASN A 16 -57.50 -12.93 -55.20
CA ASN A 16 -56.53 -13.95 -54.81
C ASN A 16 -55.56 -14.31 -55.96
N GLY A 17 -54.26 -14.41 -55.66
CA GLY A 17 -53.23 -14.81 -56.64
C GLY A 17 -51.86 -14.93 -55.98
N GLY A 18 -51.47 -16.15 -55.60
CA GLY A 18 -50.26 -16.37 -54.78
C GLY A 18 -48.99 -16.60 -55.58
N CYS A 19 -47.85 -16.23 -55.00
CA CYS A 19 -46.65 -17.07 -55.03
C CYS A 19 -45.76 -16.80 -53.80
N ARG A 20 -44.83 -17.72 -53.51
CA ARG A 20 -44.13 -17.84 -52.22
C ARG A 20 -42.92 -16.92 -52.09
N SER A 21 -42.66 -16.46 -50.87
CA SER A 21 -41.31 -16.18 -50.34
C SER A 21 -41.34 -16.33 -48.81
N PRO A 22 -40.31 -16.94 -48.17
CA PRO A 22 -40.32 -17.24 -46.74
C PRO A 22 -39.92 -16.01 -45.89
N GLY A 23 -40.43 -15.96 -44.66
CA GLY A 23 -40.29 -14.81 -43.76
C GLY A 23 -39.14 -14.88 -42.75
N ASP A 24 -39.04 -13.82 -41.96
CA ASP A 24 -38.07 -13.64 -40.88
C ASP A 24 -38.22 -14.67 -39.74
N PRO A 25 -37.12 -14.98 -39.03
CA PRO A 25 -37.14 -15.27 -37.61
C PRO A 25 -36.66 -14.06 -36.79
N LYS A 26 -37.38 -13.76 -35.71
CA LYS A 26 -37.00 -12.73 -34.73
C LYS A 26 -35.94 -13.24 -33.74
N LEU A 27 -35.23 -12.27 -33.16
CA LEU A 27 -34.68 -12.23 -31.80
C LEU A 27 -33.38 -13.03 -31.51
N GLY A 28 -32.45 -12.35 -30.84
CA GLY A 28 -31.25 -12.95 -30.25
C GLY A 28 -30.22 -11.90 -29.86
N ASP A 29 -30.38 -11.27 -28.68
CA ASP A 29 -29.31 -10.45 -28.09
C ASP A 29 -28.10 -11.34 -27.77
N GLY A 30 -27.06 -11.19 -28.58
CA GLY A 30 -25.82 -11.94 -28.46
C GLY A 30 -24.95 -11.46 -27.31
N VAL A 31 -25.26 -11.88 -26.09
CA VAL A 31 -24.25 -11.90 -25.01
C VAL A 31 -23.12 -12.82 -25.47
N MET A 32 -21.93 -12.27 -25.72
CA MET A 32 -20.74 -13.07 -26.00
C MET A 32 -20.35 -13.87 -24.75
N ILE A 33 -20.89 -15.08 -24.63
CA ILE A 33 -20.35 -16.09 -23.72
C ILE A 33 -19.03 -16.57 -24.35
N VAL A 34 -17.91 -16.15 -23.77
CA VAL A 34 -16.59 -16.67 -24.15
C VAL A 34 -16.51 -18.13 -23.72
N VAL A 35 -16.72 -19.05 -24.67
CA VAL A 35 -16.62 -20.49 -24.41
C VAL A 35 -15.14 -20.87 -24.34
N GLU A 36 -14.59 -20.85 -23.13
CA GLU A 36 -13.23 -21.29 -22.86
C GLU A 36 -13.00 -22.76 -23.28
N SER A 37 -12.01 -22.96 -24.14
CA SER A 37 -11.54 -24.28 -24.57
C SER A 37 -11.13 -25.16 -23.39
N GLU A 38 -11.50 -26.45 -23.39
CA GLU A 38 -11.05 -27.42 -22.40
C GLU A 38 -9.52 -27.52 -22.32
N VAL A 39 -8.82 -27.27 -23.44
CA VAL A 39 -7.35 -27.25 -23.48
C VAL A 39 -6.78 -26.06 -22.70
N MET A 40 -7.42 -24.89 -22.77
CA MET A 40 -7.05 -23.71 -21.98
C MET A 40 -7.35 -23.94 -20.50
N LYS A 41 -8.50 -24.52 -20.15
CA LYS A 41 -8.82 -24.91 -18.77
C LYS A 41 -7.81 -25.89 -18.19
N LYS A 42 -7.40 -26.90 -18.97
CA LYS A 42 -6.42 -27.91 -18.54
C LYS A 42 -5.01 -27.31 -18.38
N ARG A 43 -4.60 -26.37 -19.24
CA ARG A 43 -3.36 -25.59 -19.06
C ARG A 43 -3.41 -24.71 -17.82
N ARG A 44 -4.46 -23.90 -17.65
CA ARG A 44 -4.64 -23.04 -16.46
C ARG A 44 -4.64 -23.86 -15.18
N ALA A 45 -5.33 -25.00 -15.12
CA ALA A 45 -5.30 -25.89 -13.96
C ALA A 45 -3.90 -26.45 -13.63
N SER A 46 -3.01 -26.60 -14.61
CA SER A 46 -1.62 -27.07 -14.40
C SER A 46 -0.63 -25.97 -14.00
N MET A 47 -0.98 -24.69 -14.19
CA MET A 47 -0.14 -23.53 -13.84
C MET A 47 -0.51 -22.92 -12.47
N LEU A 48 -1.41 -23.57 -11.72
CA LEU A 48 -1.97 -23.02 -10.48
C LEU A 48 -1.68 -23.92 -9.28
N PRO A 49 -1.39 -23.34 -8.10
CA PRO A 49 -1.23 -21.89 -7.85
C PRO A 49 0.06 -21.33 -8.46
N LEU A 50 0.04 -20.07 -8.93
CA LEU A 50 1.24 -19.38 -9.43
C LEU A 50 2.35 -19.37 -8.36
N GLU A 51 3.59 -19.48 -8.80
CA GLU A 51 4.75 -19.50 -7.90
C GLU A 51 5.21 -18.09 -7.53
N VAL A 52 5.89 -17.97 -6.39
CA VAL A 52 6.53 -16.71 -6.01
C VAL A 52 7.69 -16.44 -6.97
N GLY A 53 7.75 -15.22 -7.49
CA GLY A 53 8.70 -14.80 -8.52
C GLY A 53 8.12 -14.80 -9.95
N THR A 54 6.99 -15.45 -10.20
CA THR A 54 6.33 -15.47 -11.53
C THR A 54 6.03 -14.05 -12.02
N ARG A 55 6.30 -13.78 -13.29
CA ARG A 55 5.95 -12.52 -13.98
C ARG A 55 4.73 -12.75 -14.87
N VAL A 56 3.77 -11.85 -14.79
CA VAL A 56 2.45 -11.96 -15.45
C VAL A 56 1.85 -10.57 -15.59
N MET A 57 0.90 -10.36 -16.50
CA MET A 57 0.17 -9.10 -16.60
C MET A 57 -1.01 -9.08 -15.61
N CYS A 58 -1.19 -7.97 -14.88
CA CYS A 58 -2.31 -7.77 -13.96
C CYS A 58 -3.17 -6.57 -14.38
N ARG A 59 -4.50 -6.71 -14.31
CA ARG A 59 -5.45 -5.63 -14.59
C ARG A 59 -5.54 -4.65 -13.42
N TRP A 60 -5.13 -3.41 -13.67
CA TRP A 60 -5.12 -2.31 -12.71
C TRP A 60 -6.43 -1.52 -12.69
N ARG A 61 -6.50 -0.52 -11.80
CA ARG A 61 -7.67 0.36 -11.57
C ARG A 61 -8.07 1.19 -12.79
N ASP A 62 -7.14 1.42 -13.73
CA ASP A 62 -7.39 2.07 -15.02
C ASP A 62 -7.95 1.12 -16.10
N SER A 63 -8.29 -0.12 -15.71
CA SER A 63 -8.72 -1.23 -16.59
C SER A 63 -7.68 -1.68 -17.62
N LYS A 64 -6.44 -1.20 -17.55
CA LYS A 64 -5.33 -1.70 -18.39
C LYS A 64 -4.55 -2.80 -17.68
N TYR A 65 -3.81 -3.56 -18.45
CA TYR A 65 -2.91 -4.59 -17.97
C TYR A 65 -1.50 -4.03 -17.83
N HIS A 66 -0.88 -4.28 -16.68
CA HIS A 66 0.47 -3.82 -16.35
C HIS A 66 1.32 -5.02 -15.88
N PRO A 67 2.63 -5.06 -16.19
CA PRO A 67 3.51 -6.17 -15.84
C PRO A 67 3.80 -6.22 -14.34
N VAL A 68 3.42 -7.34 -13.70
CA VAL A 68 3.65 -7.59 -12.28
C VAL A 68 4.59 -8.77 -12.03
N LYS A 69 5.22 -8.77 -10.85
CA LYS A 69 5.90 -9.92 -10.25
C LYS A 69 5.12 -10.39 -9.03
N VAL A 70 4.85 -11.69 -8.93
CA VAL A 70 4.29 -12.31 -7.72
C VAL A 70 5.35 -12.30 -6.61
N ILE A 71 5.04 -11.68 -5.47
CA ILE A 71 5.93 -11.54 -4.32
C ILE A 71 5.55 -12.52 -3.21
N GLU A 72 4.26 -12.72 -2.96
CA GLU A 72 3.74 -13.71 -2.01
C GLU A 72 2.41 -14.29 -2.51
N ARG A 73 2.00 -15.45 -1.99
CA ARG A 73 0.69 -16.04 -2.22
C ARG A 73 0.10 -16.58 -0.91
N ARG A 74 -1.19 -16.33 -0.68
CA ARG A 74 -1.92 -16.86 0.48
C ARG A 74 -3.16 -17.64 0.03
N LYS A 75 -3.50 -18.70 0.74
CA LYS A 75 -4.71 -19.48 0.48
C LYS A 75 -5.90 -18.84 1.21
N MET A 76 -7.02 -18.67 0.51
CA MET A 76 -8.21 -18.07 1.10
C MET A 76 -8.94 -19.04 2.05
N PRO A 77 -9.42 -18.58 3.23
CA PRO A 77 -10.09 -19.47 4.20
C PRO A 77 -11.46 -20.02 3.77
N SER A 78 -12.06 -19.52 2.68
CA SER A 78 -13.50 -19.70 2.42
C SER A 78 -13.88 -20.13 1.00
N ALA A 79 -12.96 -20.71 0.22
CA ALA A 79 -13.32 -21.34 -1.06
C ALA A 79 -12.42 -22.54 -1.43
N GLY A 80 -12.63 -23.06 -2.65
CA GLY A 80 -12.14 -24.35 -3.12
C GLY A 80 -10.62 -24.52 -3.23
N PRO A 81 -10.14 -25.67 -3.74
CA PRO A 81 -8.73 -26.06 -3.67
C PRO A 81 -7.73 -25.06 -4.29
N ASN A 82 -8.17 -24.23 -5.26
CA ASN A 82 -7.36 -23.24 -5.98
C ASN A 82 -7.69 -21.77 -5.66
N ASP A 83 -8.41 -21.46 -4.58
CA ASP A 83 -8.64 -20.04 -4.22
C ASP A 83 -7.44 -19.44 -3.47
N TYR A 84 -6.69 -18.60 -4.19
CA TYR A 84 -5.47 -17.95 -3.74
C TYR A 84 -5.52 -16.45 -4.06
N GLU A 85 -5.02 -15.64 -3.14
CA GLU A 85 -4.67 -14.25 -3.40
C GLU A 85 -3.14 -14.13 -3.53
N TYR A 86 -2.71 -13.21 -4.38
CA TYR A 86 -1.31 -12.98 -4.72
C TYR A 86 -0.94 -11.54 -4.36
N TYR A 87 0.11 -11.34 -3.56
CA TYR A 87 0.67 -10.02 -3.36
C TYR A 87 1.61 -9.73 -4.53
N VAL A 88 1.32 -8.68 -5.29
CA VAL A 88 1.99 -8.39 -6.56
C VAL A 88 2.67 -7.03 -6.53
N HIS A 89 3.89 -7.00 -7.09
CA HIS A 89 4.62 -5.76 -7.34
C HIS A 89 4.51 -5.37 -8.81
N TYR A 90 4.05 -4.15 -9.07
CA TYR A 90 3.91 -3.58 -10.41
C TYR A 90 5.24 -2.99 -10.87
N THR A 91 5.89 -3.65 -11.83
CA THR A 91 7.31 -3.41 -12.17
C THR A 91 7.60 -2.01 -12.73
N GLU A 92 6.60 -1.32 -13.27
CA GLU A 92 6.69 0.05 -13.78
C GLU A 92 6.29 1.13 -12.74
N PHE A 93 5.92 0.72 -11.52
CA PHE A 93 5.30 1.57 -10.51
C PHE A 93 6.04 1.55 -9.17
N ASN A 94 5.80 2.56 -8.34
CA ASN A 94 6.36 2.59 -6.99
C ASN A 94 5.67 1.55 -6.09
N ARG A 95 6.47 0.83 -5.30
CA ARG A 95 6.04 -0.24 -4.38
C ARG A 95 4.91 0.11 -3.39
N ARG A 96 4.66 1.40 -3.14
CA ARG A 96 3.47 1.86 -2.40
C ARG A 96 2.14 1.45 -3.03
N LEU A 97 2.16 1.07 -4.31
CA LEU A 97 1.03 0.59 -5.10
C LEU A 97 0.94 -0.95 -5.14
N ASP A 98 1.80 -1.67 -4.42
CA ASP A 98 1.72 -3.13 -4.30
C ASP A 98 0.44 -3.53 -3.52
N GLU A 99 -0.32 -4.49 -4.06
CA GLU A 99 -1.61 -4.92 -3.50
C GLU A 99 -1.82 -6.44 -3.60
N TRP A 100 -2.76 -6.94 -2.80
CA TRP A 100 -3.27 -8.32 -2.89
C TRP A 100 -4.31 -8.39 -4.01
N VAL A 101 -4.03 -9.17 -5.05
CA VAL A 101 -4.94 -9.36 -6.19
C VAL A 101 -5.44 -10.79 -6.26
N LYS A 102 -6.65 -10.95 -6.81
CA LYS A 102 -7.23 -12.26 -7.10
C LYS A 102 -6.75 -12.80 -8.44
N LEU A 103 -6.85 -14.12 -8.60
CA LEU A 103 -6.55 -14.81 -9.85
C LEU A 103 -7.29 -14.21 -11.07
N GLU A 104 -8.53 -13.73 -10.88
CA GLU A 104 -9.36 -13.07 -11.89
C GLU A 104 -8.77 -11.76 -12.46
N GLN A 105 -7.80 -11.15 -11.76
CA GLN A 105 -7.10 -9.94 -12.22
C GLN A 105 -5.83 -10.27 -13.02
N LEU A 106 -5.37 -11.52 -13.01
CA LEU A 106 -4.12 -11.95 -13.63
C LEU A 106 -4.39 -12.60 -15.00
N ASP A 107 -3.72 -12.13 -16.03
CA ASP A 107 -3.78 -12.76 -17.36
C ASP A 107 -2.87 -13.99 -17.41
N LEU A 108 -3.44 -15.16 -17.12
CA LEU A 108 -2.73 -16.43 -17.10
C LEU A 108 -2.14 -16.84 -18.46
N ASP A 109 -2.60 -16.26 -19.56
CA ASP A 109 -2.05 -16.52 -20.89
C ASP A 109 -0.80 -15.66 -21.17
N SER A 110 -0.50 -14.68 -20.31
CA SER A 110 0.70 -13.82 -20.33
C SER A 110 1.83 -14.23 -19.38
N VAL A 111 1.72 -15.39 -18.72
CA VAL A 111 2.73 -15.86 -17.76
C VAL A 111 4.08 -16.09 -18.45
N GLU A 112 5.08 -15.30 -18.07
CA GLU A 112 6.46 -15.56 -18.46
C GLU A 112 6.95 -16.81 -17.73
N THR A 113 7.16 -17.90 -18.47
CA THR A 113 7.90 -19.05 -17.95
C THR A 113 9.31 -18.60 -17.62
N VAL A 114 9.72 -18.75 -16.35
CA VAL A 114 11.04 -18.36 -15.86
C VAL A 114 12.14 -18.99 -16.73
N VAL A 115 12.75 -18.16 -17.57
CA VAL A 115 14.12 -18.37 -18.03
C VAL A 115 15.04 -17.82 -16.96
N ASP A 116 16.02 -18.62 -16.53
CA ASP A 116 17.02 -18.24 -15.53
C ASP A 116 17.98 -17.16 -16.06
N GLU A 117 17.48 -15.93 -16.20
CA GLU A 117 18.33 -14.76 -16.45
C GLU A 117 19.03 -14.35 -15.15
N LYS A 118 20.27 -14.81 -15.00
CA LYS A 118 21.22 -14.26 -14.04
C LYS A 118 21.58 -12.82 -14.44
N VAL A 119 20.79 -11.86 -13.96
CA VAL A 119 21.07 -10.44 -14.17
C VAL A 119 22.27 -10.01 -13.30
N GLU A 120 23.40 -9.71 -13.95
CA GLU A 120 24.52 -8.99 -13.32
C GLU A 120 24.17 -7.50 -13.21
N ASP A 121 23.69 -7.05 -12.04
CA ASP A 121 23.49 -5.63 -11.78
C ASP A 121 24.84 -4.88 -11.65
N LYS A 122 25.21 -4.17 -12.73
CA LYS A 122 26.26 -3.15 -12.74
C LYS A 122 25.63 -1.75 -12.75
N VAL A 123 25.73 -1.03 -11.63
CA VAL A 123 25.71 0.46 -11.45
C VAL A 123 25.57 0.73 -9.94
N THR A 124 26.30 1.60 -9.25
CA THR A 124 27.58 2.31 -9.52
C THR A 124 28.28 2.55 -8.17
N SER A 125 29.35 1.82 -7.86
CA SER A 125 30.18 2.10 -6.68
C SER A 125 31.27 3.12 -7.04
N LEU A 126 31.04 4.41 -6.78
CA LEU A 126 32.09 5.42 -6.83
C LEU A 126 33.12 5.14 -5.73
N LYS A 127 34.26 4.56 -6.10
CA LYS A 127 35.32 4.15 -5.17
C LYS A 127 36.03 5.39 -4.60
N MET A 128 35.71 5.73 -3.36
CA MET A 128 36.42 6.75 -2.59
C MET A 128 37.91 6.38 -2.42
N THR A 129 38.79 7.38 -2.49
CA THR A 129 40.25 7.12 -2.47
C THR A 129 40.74 6.73 -1.08
N ARG A 130 41.83 5.93 -1.04
CA ARG A 130 42.45 5.37 0.18
C ARG A 130 42.78 6.40 1.26
N HIS A 131 42.99 7.67 0.88
CA HIS A 131 43.31 8.75 1.81
C HIS A 131 42.07 9.29 2.55
N GLN A 132 40.89 9.19 1.94
CA GLN A 132 39.63 9.66 2.53
C GLN A 132 39.09 8.71 3.60
N LYS A 133 39.35 7.39 3.45
CA LYS A 133 39.01 6.37 4.45
C LYS A 133 39.75 6.54 5.79
N ARG A 134 40.95 7.13 5.79
CA ARG A 134 41.73 7.35 7.04
C ARG A 134 41.22 8.49 7.93
N LYS A 135 40.44 9.44 7.41
CA LYS A 135 39.90 10.56 8.22
C LYS A 135 38.58 10.25 8.93
N ILE A 136 37.99 9.08 8.69
CA ILE A 136 36.73 8.64 9.32
C ILE A 136 37.03 7.73 10.53
N ASP A 137 38.23 7.15 10.59
CA ASP A 137 38.64 6.12 11.54
C ASP A 137 39.01 6.67 12.94
N GLU A 138 39.33 7.96 13.04
CA GLU A 138 39.84 8.60 14.27
C GLU A 138 38.75 9.02 15.28
N THR A 139 37.47 8.70 15.03
CA THR A 139 36.35 9.01 15.93
C THR A 139 35.52 7.79 16.36
N HIS A 140 36.05 6.57 16.21
CA HIS A 140 35.40 5.37 16.76
C HIS A 140 35.49 5.33 18.30
N VAL A 141 34.38 5.62 18.97
CA VAL A 141 34.07 5.03 20.28
C VAL A 141 33.37 3.69 20.02
N GLU A 142 33.75 2.68 20.78
CA GLU A 142 33.47 1.26 20.51
C GLU A 142 31.99 0.89 20.68
N GLY A 143 31.50 -0.03 19.84
CA GLY A 143 30.27 -0.80 20.10
C GLY A 143 29.05 -0.47 19.24
N HIS A 144 29.09 -0.84 17.96
CA HIS A 144 27.88 -1.26 17.23
C HIS A 144 28.28 -2.36 16.24
N GLU A 145 27.67 -3.54 16.39
CA GLU A 145 27.94 -4.70 15.53
C GLU A 145 27.48 -4.43 14.10
N GLU A 146 28.24 -4.96 13.13
CA GLU A 146 27.94 -4.84 11.71
C GLU A 146 26.60 -5.53 11.40
N LEU A 147 25.53 -4.74 11.26
CA LEU A 147 24.34 -5.15 10.52
C LEU A 147 24.72 -5.33 9.05
N ASP A 148 25.17 -6.54 8.75
CA ASP A 148 25.58 -7.01 7.44
C ASP A 148 24.56 -6.61 6.35
N ALA A 149 25.08 -6.08 5.23
CA ALA A 149 24.27 -5.65 4.10
C ALA A 149 23.56 -6.80 3.39
N ALA A 150 23.93 -8.08 3.59
CA ALA A 150 23.13 -9.23 3.20
C ALA A 150 21.98 -9.47 4.19
N SER A 151 22.20 -9.44 5.51
CA SER A 151 21.11 -9.47 6.51
C SER A 151 20.09 -8.35 6.31
N LEU A 152 20.52 -7.12 6.00
CA LEU A 152 19.61 -6.03 5.65
C LEU A 152 18.81 -6.32 4.36
N ARG A 153 19.43 -6.94 3.34
CA ARG A 153 18.73 -7.35 2.11
C ARG A 153 17.77 -8.51 2.35
N GLU A 154 18.14 -9.54 3.10
CA GLU A 154 17.24 -10.65 3.48
C GLU A 154 16.06 -10.16 4.32
N HIS A 155 16.28 -9.20 5.23
CA HIS A 155 15.19 -8.52 5.92
C HIS A 155 14.35 -7.66 4.97
N GLU A 156 14.92 -6.91 4.03
CA GLU A 156 14.16 -6.22 2.96
C GLU A 156 13.39 -7.20 2.05
N GLU A 157 13.87 -8.44 1.88
CA GLU A 157 13.18 -9.51 1.13
C GLU A 157 12.01 -10.11 1.91
N PHE A 158 12.19 -10.38 3.20
CA PHE A 158 11.13 -10.86 4.09
C PHE A 158 10.04 -9.81 4.35
N THR A 159 10.41 -8.52 4.31
CA THR A 159 9.51 -7.39 4.59
C THR A 159 8.89 -6.78 3.33
N LYS A 160 8.91 -7.49 2.19
CA LYS A 160 8.31 -6.98 0.94
C LYS A 160 6.79 -6.85 0.98
N VAL A 161 6.12 -7.60 1.86
CA VAL A 161 4.67 -7.53 2.07
C VAL A 161 4.38 -6.65 3.29
N LYS A 162 3.47 -5.67 3.13
CA LYS A 162 3.03 -4.83 4.25
C LYS A 162 2.24 -5.64 5.27
N ASN A 163 2.65 -5.55 6.54
CA ASN A 163 2.05 -6.28 7.66
C ASN A 163 0.76 -5.63 8.18
N ILE A 164 0.76 -4.30 8.30
CA ILE A 164 -0.42 -3.50 8.58
C ILE A 164 -0.96 -2.98 7.23
N ALA A 165 -2.27 -2.97 7.02
CA ALA A 165 -2.89 -2.44 5.80
C ALA A 165 -3.39 -1.00 5.95
N THR A 166 -4.01 -0.67 7.08
CA THR A 166 -4.51 0.68 7.37
C THR A 166 -4.20 1.12 8.79
N ILE A 167 -4.17 2.43 9.02
CA ILE A 167 -4.07 3.02 10.36
C ILE A 167 -5.17 4.07 10.57
N GLU A 168 -5.59 4.25 11.81
CA GLU A 168 -6.45 5.36 12.24
C GLU A 168 -5.62 6.33 13.09
N LEU A 169 -5.53 7.60 12.67
CA LEU A 169 -4.79 8.66 13.36
C LEU A 169 -5.68 9.91 13.44
N GLY A 170 -6.12 10.25 14.66
CA GLY A 170 -7.05 11.36 14.89
C GLY A 170 -8.38 11.12 14.17
N ARG A 171 -8.70 11.97 13.18
CA ARG A 171 -9.92 11.86 12.35
C ARG A 171 -9.72 11.10 11.03
N TYR A 172 -8.50 10.65 10.74
CA TYR A 172 -8.12 10.11 9.44
C TYR A 172 -7.92 8.60 9.49
N GLU A 173 -8.35 7.91 8.42
CA GLU A 173 -7.99 6.53 8.12
C GLU A 173 -7.05 6.55 6.90
N ILE A 174 -5.89 5.91 7.03
CA ILE A 174 -4.78 6.06 6.07
C ILE A 174 -4.31 4.66 5.64
N GLU A 175 -4.25 4.42 4.33
CA GLU A 175 -3.64 3.21 3.75
C GLU A 175 -2.11 3.26 3.87
N THR A 176 -1.50 2.16 4.30
CA THR A 176 -0.05 2.04 4.48
C THR A 176 0.64 1.56 3.19
N TRP A 177 1.91 1.94 3.04
CA TRP A 177 2.68 1.71 1.82
C TRP A 177 3.75 0.63 1.98
N TYR A 178 4.39 0.57 3.14
CA TYR A 178 5.53 -0.32 3.40
C TYR A 178 5.35 -1.10 4.71
N PHE A 179 6.06 -2.21 4.83
CA PHE A 179 6.21 -2.93 6.09
C PHE A 179 6.84 -2.03 7.16
N SER A 180 6.33 -2.14 8.40
CA SER A 180 6.94 -1.55 9.59
C SER A 180 7.11 -2.61 10.69
N PRO A 181 8.28 -2.68 11.37
CA PRO A 181 8.65 -3.75 12.30
C PRO A 181 7.96 -3.61 13.68
N PHE A 182 6.63 -3.54 13.69
CA PHE A 182 5.84 -3.56 14.91
C PHE A 182 6.15 -4.82 15.76
N PRO A 183 5.99 -4.74 17.09
CA PRO A 183 6.17 -5.90 17.97
C PRO A 183 5.33 -7.12 17.52
N PRO A 184 5.84 -8.37 17.66
CA PRO A 184 5.22 -9.55 17.05
C PRO A 184 3.76 -9.78 17.44
N GLU A 185 3.34 -9.29 18.61
CA GLU A 185 1.94 -9.34 19.03
C GLU A 185 1.00 -8.56 18.11
N TYR A 186 1.46 -7.67 17.21
CA TYR A 186 0.63 -6.94 16.23
C TYR A 186 0.58 -7.58 14.84
N ASN A 187 1.25 -8.71 14.60
CA ASN A 187 1.30 -9.36 13.27
C ASN A 187 -0.06 -9.87 12.76
N ASP A 188 -1.06 -10.01 13.64
CA ASP A 188 -2.44 -10.38 13.30
C ASP A 188 -3.33 -9.17 12.97
N CYS A 189 -2.82 -7.94 13.07
CA CYS A 189 -3.60 -6.71 12.99
C CYS A 189 -3.58 -6.09 11.59
N VAL A 190 -4.67 -6.26 10.84
CA VAL A 190 -4.87 -5.57 9.55
C VAL A 190 -4.94 -4.05 9.70
N LYS A 191 -5.49 -3.55 10.84
CA LYS A 191 -5.62 -2.13 11.16
C LYS A 191 -5.07 -1.80 12.55
N LEU A 192 -4.33 -0.70 12.68
CA LEU A 192 -3.88 -0.15 13.97
C LEU A 192 -4.55 1.21 14.29
N TYR A 193 -4.68 1.51 15.57
CA TYR A 193 -5.30 2.74 16.08
C TYR A 193 -4.29 3.55 16.88
N PHE A 194 -3.91 4.73 16.41
CA PHE A 194 -2.91 5.60 17.03
C PHE A 194 -3.56 6.71 17.86
N CYS A 195 -3.02 6.98 19.04
CA CYS A 195 -3.30 8.21 19.77
C CYS A 195 -2.64 9.40 19.07
N GLU A 196 -3.44 10.40 18.67
CA GLU A 196 -2.97 11.58 17.92
C GLU A 196 -1.92 12.42 18.66
N PHE A 197 -1.87 12.35 19.99
CA PHE A 197 -0.95 13.16 20.82
C PHE A 197 0.30 12.41 21.28
N CYS A 198 0.17 11.15 21.72
CA CYS A 198 1.29 10.37 22.29
C CYS A 198 1.84 9.29 21.35
N LEU A 199 1.20 9.10 20.18
CA LEU A 199 1.52 8.11 19.15
C LEU A 199 1.50 6.64 19.61
N ASN A 200 1.07 6.36 20.84
CA ASN A 200 0.86 4.99 21.28
C ASN A 200 -0.23 4.33 20.41
N PHE A 201 0.01 3.10 19.98
CA PHE A 201 -0.83 2.35 19.05
C PHE A 201 -1.54 1.19 19.75
N MET A 202 -2.74 0.86 19.26
CA MET A 202 -3.60 -0.16 19.84
C MET A 202 -4.23 -1.05 18.76
N LYS A 203 -4.59 -2.28 19.14
CA LYS A 203 -5.26 -3.25 18.24
C LYS A 203 -6.73 -2.91 17.96
N ARG A 204 -7.41 -2.20 18.86
CA ARG A 204 -8.86 -1.98 18.80
C ARG A 204 -9.27 -0.56 19.16
N LYS A 205 -10.34 -0.06 18.53
CA LYS A 205 -10.87 1.29 18.74
C LYS A 205 -11.28 1.55 20.20
N GLU A 206 -11.78 0.55 20.92
CA GLU A 206 -12.16 0.70 22.34
C GLU A 206 -10.94 0.81 23.27
N GLN A 207 -9.77 0.30 22.84
CA GLN A 207 -8.50 0.52 23.55
C GLN A 207 -8.06 1.97 23.38
N LEU A 208 -8.11 2.52 22.16
CA LEU A 208 -7.83 3.93 21.89
C LEU A 208 -8.78 4.85 22.67
N GLN A 209 -10.09 4.61 22.63
CA GLN A 209 -11.08 5.39 23.40
C GLN A 209 -10.89 5.33 24.93
N ARG A 210 -10.37 4.23 25.47
CA ARG A 210 -9.98 4.13 26.89
C ARG A 210 -8.66 4.83 27.17
N HIS A 211 -7.73 4.83 26.22
CA HIS A 211 -6.46 5.54 26.32
C HIS A 211 -6.67 7.06 26.27
N MET A 212 -7.44 7.59 25.31
CA MET A 212 -7.73 9.03 25.18
C MET A 212 -8.40 9.63 26.43
N ARG A 213 -9.23 8.85 27.15
CA ARG A 213 -9.83 9.26 28.44
C ARG A 213 -8.85 9.34 29.61
N LYS A 214 -7.61 8.86 29.42
CA LYS A 214 -6.51 8.87 30.42
C LYS A 214 -5.24 9.53 29.88
N CYS A 215 -5.29 10.10 28.68
CA CYS A 215 -4.13 10.69 28.03
C CYS A 215 -4.17 12.20 28.19
N ASP A 216 -3.32 12.69 29.08
CA ASP A 216 -3.23 14.11 29.43
C ASP A 216 -2.44 14.91 28.38
N LEU A 217 -1.69 14.25 27.49
CA LEU A 217 -0.99 14.89 26.38
C LEU A 217 -1.97 15.50 25.38
N LYS A 218 -1.68 16.74 24.98
CA LYS A 218 -2.39 17.52 23.94
C LYS A 218 -1.45 18.07 22.86
N HIS A 219 -0.18 17.71 22.90
CA HIS A 219 0.86 18.10 21.93
C HIS A 219 2.03 17.08 22.02
N PRO A 220 2.97 17.09 21.06
CA PRO A 220 4.19 16.28 21.15
C PRO A 220 4.98 16.56 22.44
N PRO A 221 5.59 15.54 23.08
CA PRO A 221 6.32 15.70 24.33
C PRO A 221 7.72 16.27 24.08
N GLY A 222 7.80 17.59 23.92
CA GLY A 222 9.02 18.32 23.62
C GLY A 222 8.83 19.82 23.76
N ASP A 223 9.89 20.58 23.46
CA ASP A 223 9.88 22.03 23.58
C ASP A 223 9.26 22.66 22.32
N GLU A 224 8.33 23.59 22.47
CA GLU A 224 7.80 24.37 21.34
C GLU A 224 8.85 25.41 20.90
N ILE A 225 9.48 25.18 19.75
CA ILE A 225 10.56 26.02 19.22
C ILE A 225 10.08 27.05 18.17
N TYR A 226 8.85 26.92 17.69
CA TYR A 226 8.25 27.84 16.71
C TYR A 226 6.72 27.82 16.81
N ARG A 227 6.09 28.99 16.74
CA ARG A 227 4.64 29.19 16.65
C ARG A 227 4.35 30.29 15.63
N CYS A 228 3.42 30.06 14.69
CA CYS A 228 2.89 31.07 13.79
C CYS A 228 1.43 30.76 13.44
N GLY A 229 0.50 31.56 13.97
CA GLY A 229 -0.93 31.29 13.83
C GLY A 229 -1.29 29.92 14.44
N THR A 230 -1.94 29.07 13.65
CA THR A 230 -2.27 27.69 14.03
C THR A 230 -1.10 26.72 13.89
N LEU A 231 0.03 27.10 13.30
CA LEU A 231 1.16 26.20 13.07
C LEU A 231 2.19 26.25 14.20
N SER A 232 2.68 25.08 14.61
CA SER A 232 3.70 24.90 15.65
C SER A 232 4.76 23.88 15.26
N MET A 233 6.00 24.09 15.72
CA MET A 233 7.07 23.08 15.65
C MET A 233 7.53 22.71 17.06
N PHE A 234 7.54 21.42 17.35
CA PHE A 234 8.05 20.86 18.61
C PHE A 234 9.38 20.15 18.38
N GLU A 235 10.40 20.47 19.17
CA GLU A 235 11.66 19.71 19.24
C GLU A 235 11.52 18.62 20.32
N VAL A 236 11.45 17.37 19.89
CA VAL A 236 11.34 16.19 20.75
C VAL A 236 12.69 15.46 20.76
N ASP A 237 13.35 15.49 21.91
CA ASP A 237 14.57 14.73 22.18
C ASP A 237 14.23 13.24 22.35
N GLY A 238 14.72 12.39 21.44
CA GLY A 238 14.48 10.95 21.44
C GLY A 238 15.06 10.21 22.64
N LYS A 239 16.15 10.72 23.23
CA LYS A 239 16.76 10.15 24.45
C LYS A 239 15.89 10.39 25.68
N LYS A 240 15.26 11.56 25.77
CA LYS A 240 14.29 11.90 26.83
C LYS A 240 12.95 11.21 26.62
N ASN A 241 12.46 11.15 25.38
CA ASN A 241 11.10 10.72 25.04
C ASN A 241 11.09 9.41 24.23
N LYS A 242 11.85 8.41 24.67
CA LYS A 242 12.10 7.14 23.95
C LYS A 242 10.84 6.50 23.37
N VAL A 243 9.79 6.35 24.19
CA VAL A 243 8.53 5.72 23.75
C VAL A 243 7.87 6.50 22.61
N TYR A 244 7.83 7.83 22.70
CA TYR A 244 7.28 8.67 21.63
C TYR A 244 8.13 8.59 20.35
N GLY A 245 9.46 8.67 20.48
CA GLY A 245 10.38 8.54 19.35
C GLY A 245 10.27 7.17 18.66
N GLN A 246 10.14 6.08 19.42
CA GLN A 246 9.96 4.73 18.87
C GLN A 246 8.61 4.59 18.16
N ASN A 247 7.53 5.07 18.77
CA ASN A 247 6.19 5.10 18.17
C ASN A 247 6.17 5.90 16.85
N LEU A 248 6.82 7.07 16.85
CA LEU A 248 7.00 7.89 15.66
C LEU A 248 7.81 7.17 14.58
N CYS A 249 8.86 6.43 14.97
CA CYS A 249 9.65 5.61 14.03
C CYS A 249 8.84 4.46 13.42
N TYR A 250 7.99 3.77 14.17
CA TYR A 250 7.11 2.73 13.62
C TYR A 250 6.07 3.31 12.66
N LEU A 251 5.44 4.43 13.04
CA LEU A 251 4.50 5.15 12.18
C LEU A 251 5.19 5.60 10.88
N ALA A 252 6.40 6.16 10.98
CA ALA A 252 7.18 6.60 9.84
C ALA A 252 7.54 5.49 8.86
N LYS A 253 7.91 4.31 9.37
CA LYS A 253 8.36 3.18 8.54
C LYS A 253 7.21 2.58 7.70
N LEU A 254 5.95 2.84 8.03
CA LEU A 254 4.79 2.53 7.17
C LEU A 254 4.75 3.33 5.86
N PHE A 255 5.43 4.48 5.82
CA PHE A 255 5.43 5.44 4.70
C PHE A 255 6.83 5.69 4.11
N LEU A 256 7.88 5.08 4.67
CA LEU A 256 9.25 5.11 4.15
C LEU A 256 9.77 3.71 3.87
N ASP A 257 10.26 3.48 2.66
CA ASP A 257 10.91 2.22 2.26
C ASP A 257 12.22 2.04 3.07
N HIS A 258 13.21 2.91 2.86
CA HIS A 258 14.57 2.79 3.40
C HIS A 258 14.82 3.55 4.72
N LYS A 259 13.94 3.40 5.73
CA LYS A 259 14.23 3.90 7.10
C LYS A 259 14.98 2.83 7.90
N THR A 260 16.29 3.02 8.05
CA THR A 260 17.23 2.03 8.61
C THR A 260 17.29 1.96 10.14
N LEU A 261 16.97 3.06 10.85
CA LEU A 261 17.06 3.14 12.31
C LEU A 261 15.69 3.42 12.93
N TYR A 262 15.27 2.55 13.85
CA TYR A 262 13.93 2.59 14.47
C TYR A 262 13.90 2.22 15.96
N TYR A 263 14.83 1.40 16.46
CA TYR A 263 14.97 1.12 17.91
C TYR A 263 15.81 2.17 18.65
N ASP A 264 16.98 2.53 18.10
CA ASP A 264 17.96 3.44 18.72
C ASP A 264 17.61 4.92 18.49
N VAL A 265 16.54 5.37 19.13
CA VAL A 265 16.05 6.75 19.05
C VAL A 265 16.86 7.75 19.88
N ASP A 266 17.76 7.28 20.74
CA ASP A 266 18.58 8.08 21.66
C ASP A 266 19.50 9.11 20.97
N LEU A 267 19.80 8.91 19.68
CA LEU A 267 20.65 9.80 18.88
C LEU A 267 19.87 10.84 18.07
N PHE A 268 18.54 10.77 18.09
CA PHE A 268 17.66 11.56 17.22
C PHE A 268 17.00 12.73 17.96
N LEU A 269 17.07 13.92 17.34
CA LEU A 269 16.09 14.98 17.58
C LEU A 269 14.99 14.87 16.53
N PHE A 270 13.73 14.92 16.97
CA PHE A 270 12.56 14.92 16.09
C PHE A 270 11.91 16.31 16.11
N TYR A 271 11.72 16.88 14.93
CA TYR A 271 11.05 18.17 14.73
C TYR A 271 9.65 17.90 14.19
N VAL A 272 8.66 17.98 15.07
CA VAL A 272 7.26 17.63 14.77
C VAL A 272 6.47 18.88 14.43
N LEU A 273 5.99 18.97 13.19
CA LEU A 273 5.12 20.03 12.72
C LEU A 273 3.67 19.68 13.11
N CYS A 274 2.98 20.62 13.74
CA CYS A 274 1.60 20.50 14.15
C CYS A 274 0.73 21.64 13.62
N GLU A 275 -0.53 21.32 13.34
CA GLU A 275 -1.64 22.28 13.31
C GLU A 275 -2.36 22.22 14.67
N CYS A 276 -2.58 23.37 15.30
CA CYS A 276 -3.16 23.46 16.63
C CYS A 276 -4.55 24.10 16.60
N ASP A 277 -5.50 23.46 17.29
CA ASP A 277 -6.86 23.94 17.56
C ASP A 277 -7.15 23.94 19.07
N ASP A 278 -8.40 24.24 19.47
CA ASP A 278 -8.82 24.31 20.87
C ASP A 278 -8.67 22.98 21.65
N ARG A 279 -8.47 21.85 20.96
CA ARG A 279 -8.31 20.50 21.52
C ARG A 279 -6.84 20.12 21.71
N GLY A 280 -5.91 20.79 21.02
CA GLY A 280 -4.47 20.52 21.11
C GLY A 280 -3.72 20.80 19.80
N CYS A 281 -2.48 20.30 19.73
CA CYS A 281 -1.62 20.36 18.56
C CYS A 281 -1.54 18.98 17.89
N HIS A 282 -2.10 18.90 16.69
CA HIS A 282 -2.24 17.69 15.87
C HIS A 282 -1.06 17.59 14.91
N MET A 283 -0.30 16.50 14.97
CA MET A 283 0.85 16.27 14.07
C MET A 283 0.41 16.17 12.60
N VAL A 284 1.06 16.94 11.73
CA VAL A 284 0.84 16.92 10.26
C VAL A 284 2.03 16.34 9.48
N GLY A 285 3.22 16.34 10.10
CA GLY A 285 4.45 15.81 9.54
C GLY A 285 5.62 15.99 10.51
N TYR A 286 6.79 15.42 10.20
CA TYR A 286 7.99 15.61 11.01
C TYR A 286 9.26 15.39 10.20
N PHE A 287 10.40 15.88 10.69
CA PHE A 287 11.72 15.41 10.25
C PHE A 287 12.59 15.06 11.45
N SER A 288 13.53 14.13 11.31
CA SER A 288 14.51 13.82 12.35
C SER A 288 15.93 14.14 11.92
N LYS A 289 16.75 14.57 12.88
CA LYS A 289 18.12 15.01 12.69
C LYS A 289 19.07 14.18 13.55
N VAL A 290 20.13 13.64 12.95
CA VAL A 290 21.25 12.98 13.64
C VAL A 290 22.56 13.53 13.11
N ASN A 291 23.24 14.36 13.90
CA ASN A 291 24.55 14.98 13.66
C ASN A 291 24.75 15.71 12.31
N TYR A 292 24.56 15.07 11.16
CA TYR A 292 24.53 15.68 9.81
C TYR A 292 23.44 15.12 8.87
N LEU A 293 22.65 14.13 9.27
CA LEU A 293 21.61 13.51 8.43
C LEU A 293 20.21 14.00 8.82
N CYS A 294 19.46 14.54 7.85
CA CYS A 294 18.03 14.80 7.97
C CYS A 294 17.23 13.68 7.30
N ILE A 295 16.39 12.99 8.07
CA ILE A 295 15.34 12.10 7.53
C ILE A 295 14.03 12.91 7.54
N ILE A 296 13.60 13.35 6.35
CA ILE A 296 12.37 14.12 6.18
C ILE A 296 11.20 13.14 5.97
N LEU A 297 10.09 13.35 6.70
CA LEU A 297 8.82 12.69 6.38
C LEU A 297 7.78 13.75 5.99
N PHE A 298 7.18 13.53 4.82
CA PHE A 298 6.31 14.50 4.15
C PHE A 298 4.92 14.63 4.79
N TYR A 299 4.20 15.68 4.42
CA TYR A 299 2.80 15.95 4.80
C TYR A 299 1.92 14.70 4.67
N VAL A 300 1.24 14.32 5.75
CA VAL A 300 0.30 13.18 5.77
C VAL A 300 -1.13 13.61 5.42
N LEU A 301 -1.45 14.92 5.46
CA LEU A 301 -2.83 15.42 5.62
C LEU A 301 -3.22 16.53 4.63
N SER A 302 -3.04 16.32 3.33
CA SER A 302 -3.50 17.28 2.30
C SER A 302 -3.98 16.62 1.00
N GLU A 303 -5.01 15.77 1.13
CA GLU A 303 -6.04 15.57 0.09
C GLU A 303 -7.43 15.74 0.73
#